data_AF-A0A1Z5YRN5-F1
#
_entry.id   AF-A0A1Z5YRN5-F1
#
_cell.length_a   1.000
_cell.length_b   1.000
_cell.length_c   1.000
_cell.angle_alpha   90.00
_cell.angle_beta   90.00
_cell.angle_gamma   90.00
#
_symmetry.space_group_name_H-M   'P 1'
#
loop_
_entity.id
_entity.type
_entity.pdbx_description
1 polymer ?
#
loop_
_entity_poly.entity_id
_entity_poly.type
_entity_poly.pdbx_seq_one_letter_code
_entity_poly.pdbx_strand_id
1 'polypeptide(L)' 'MIEPTPQQIKDARNAAGLTQQAAANLLYVQKLAWARWEAGSRAMHPAFYELFRLKTGLNLDE' A
#
# COMPACT_ATOMS: atom_id res chain seq x y z
N MET A 1 -2.71 -11.69 -11.83
CA MET A 1 -2.25 -10.59 -10.97
C MET A 1 -3.48 -9.78 -10.58
N ILE A 2 -3.80 -9.70 -9.28
CA ILE A 2 -4.99 -9.00 -8.78
C ILE A 2 -4.54 -7.63 -8.25
N GLU A 3 -5.11 -6.56 -8.77
CA GLU A 3 -4.85 -5.20 -8.26
C GLU A 3 -5.56 -5.03 -6.91
N PRO A 4 -4.89 -4.48 -5.87
CA PRO A 4 -5.56 -4.22 -4.61
C PRO A 4 -6.57 -3.09 -4.79
N THR A 5 -7.70 -3.21 -4.12
CA THR A 5 -8.67 -2.14 -4.03
C THR A 5 -8.14 -0.97 -3.17
N PRO A 6 -8.64 0.26 -3.37
CA PRO A 6 -8.28 1.41 -2.53
C PRO A 6 -8.47 1.15 -1.03
N GLN A 7 -9.51 0.40 -0.68
CA GLN A 7 -9.81 -0.01 0.68
C GLN A 7 -8.75 -0.99 1.23
N GLN A 8 -8.36 -2.01 0.46
CA GLN A 8 -7.29 -2.95 0.84
C GLN A 8 -5.94 -2.26 1.05
N ILE A 9 -5.64 -1.23 0.27
CA ILE A 9 -4.42 -0.42 0.43
C ILE A 9 -4.46 0.35 1.75
N LYS A 10 -5.60 1.01 2.02
CA LYS A 10 -5.81 1.78 3.25
C LYS A 10 -5.78 0.89 4.50
N ASP A 11 -6.40 -0.27 4.44
CA ASP A 11 -6.45 -1.23 5.54
C ASP A 11 -5.07 -1.83 5.82
N ALA A 12 -4.32 -2.21 4.79
CA ALA A 12 -2.95 -2.67 4.95
C ALA A 12 -2.06 -1.59 5.60
N ARG A 13 -2.21 -0.32 5.18
CA ARG A 13 -1.47 0.78 5.82
C ARG A 13 -1.84 0.95 7.29
N ASN A 14 -3.14 0.93 7.60
CA ASN A 14 -3.62 1.08 8.96
C ASN A 14 -3.17 -0.09 9.85
N ALA A 15 -3.20 -1.32 9.33
CA ALA A 15 -2.72 -2.52 10.02
C ALA A 15 -1.22 -2.45 10.33
N ALA A 16 -0.43 -1.88 9.41
CA ALA A 16 0.99 -1.60 9.64
C ALA A 16 1.27 -0.41 10.58
N GLY A 17 0.23 0.31 11.05
CA GLY A 17 0.39 1.48 11.92
C GLY A 17 1.05 2.68 11.25
N LEU A 18 1.02 2.77 9.91
CA LEU A 18 1.76 3.77 9.15
C LEU A 18 0.92 4.97 8.73
N THR A 19 1.57 6.14 8.66
CA THR A 19 1.03 7.29 7.95
C THR A 19 1.17 7.10 6.43
N GLN A 20 0.39 7.82 5.62
CA GLN A 20 0.54 7.78 4.15
C GLN A 20 1.96 8.15 3.69
N GLN A 21 2.62 9.08 4.40
CA GLN A 21 4.00 9.45 4.09
C GLN A 21 4.98 8.30 4.39
N ALA A 22 4.83 7.65 5.55
CA ALA A 22 5.69 6.53 5.93
C ALA A 22 5.53 5.35 4.95
N ALA A 23 4.29 5.05 4.56
CA ALA A 23 3.98 4.00 3.59
C ALA A 23 4.55 4.32 2.19
N ALA A 24 4.43 5.57 1.73
CA ALA A 24 5.04 6.03 0.48
C ALA A 24 6.58 5.91 0.51
N ASN A 25 7.21 6.26 1.63
CA ASN A 25 8.66 6.15 1.81
C ASN A 25 9.15 4.70 1.72
N LEU A 26 8.38 3.71 2.21
CA LEU A 26 8.74 2.29 2.10
C LEU A 26 8.84 1.80 0.65
N LEU A 27 8.10 2.43 -0.26
CA LEU A 27 8.05 2.10 -1.68
C LEU A 27 8.85 3.07 -2.55
N TYR A 28 9.56 4.03 -1.95
CA TYR A 28 10.28 5.09 -2.66
C TYR A 28 9.41 5.89 -3.64
N VAL A 29 8.15 6.13 -3.27
CA VAL A 29 7.20 6.94 -4.04
C VAL A 29 6.82 8.21 -3.31
N GLN A 30 6.24 9.16 -4.02
CA GLN A 30 5.70 10.37 -3.41
C GLN A 30 4.43 10.07 -2.60
N LYS A 31 4.21 10.80 -1.50
CA LYS A 31 2.97 10.73 -0.70
C LYS A 31 1.70 10.90 -1.54
N LEU A 32 1.74 11.78 -2.54
CA LEU A 32 0.59 12.02 -3.42
C LEU A 32 0.23 10.75 -4.23
N ALA A 33 1.21 9.95 -4.64
CA ALA A 33 0.93 8.68 -5.31
C ALA A 33 0.18 7.73 -4.38
N TRP A 34 0.65 7.62 -3.12
CA TRP A 34 -0.04 6.83 -2.10
C TRP A 34 -1.48 7.29 -1.84
N ALA A 35 -1.68 8.60 -1.65
CA ALA A 35 -3.01 9.16 -1.43
C ALA A 35 -3.95 8.91 -2.62
N ARG A 36 -3.45 8.97 -3.86
CA ARG A 36 -4.23 8.68 -5.07
C ARG A 36 -4.69 7.22 -5.15
N TRP A 37 -3.85 6.29 -4.66
CA TRP A 37 -4.19 4.88 -4.55
C TRP A 37 -5.30 4.64 -3.53
N GLU A 38 -5.20 5.23 -2.33
CA GLU A 38 -6.26 5.11 -1.31
C GLU A 38 -7.57 5.81 -1.70
N ALA A 39 -7.49 6.86 -2.52
CA ALA A 39 -8.67 7.56 -3.05
C ALA A 39 -9.30 6.87 -4.26
N GLY A 40 -8.67 5.83 -4.84
CA GLY A 40 -9.14 5.16 -6.06
C GLY A 40 -9.01 5.99 -7.35
N SER A 41 -8.40 7.17 -7.27
CA SER A 41 -8.11 8.00 -8.45
C SER A 41 -7.01 7.44 -9.36
N ARG A 42 -6.22 6.48 -8.85
CA ARG A 42 -5.23 5.72 -9.61
C ARG A 42 -5.13 4.30 -9.03
N ALA A 43 -5.04 3.30 -9.90
CA ALA A 43 -4.75 1.91 -9.48
C ALA A 43 -3.30 1.79 -8.97
N MET A 44 -3.11 0.95 -7.93
CA MET A 44 -1.78 0.55 -7.47
C MET A 44 -1.36 -0.71 -8.22
N HIS A 45 -0.15 -0.68 -8.77
CA HIS A 45 0.40 -1.86 -9.43
C HIS A 45 0.55 -3.02 -8.41
N PRO A 46 0.16 -4.27 -8.73
CA PRO A 46 0.22 -5.40 -7.80
C PRO A 46 1.59 -5.60 -7.14
N ALA A 47 2.68 -5.45 -7.90
CA ALA A 47 4.06 -5.55 -7.38
C ALA A 47 4.37 -4.54 -6.25
N PHE A 48 3.81 -3.32 -6.28
CA PHE A 48 3.99 -2.37 -5.19
C PHE A 48 3.24 -2.79 -3.93
N TYR A 49 2.06 -3.41 -4.10
CA TYR A 49 1.28 -3.91 -2.98
C TYR A 49 1.96 -5.13 -2.32
N GLU A 50 2.45 -6.06 -3.13
CA GLU A 50 3.23 -7.20 -2.64
C GLU A 50 4.50 -6.74 -1.91
N LEU A 51 5.25 -5.79 -2.48
CA LEU A 51 6.41 -5.21 -1.82
C LEU A 51 6.06 -4.51 -0.50
N PHE A 52 4.94 -3.80 -0.46
CA PHE A 52 4.47 -3.14 0.75
C PHE A 52 4.15 -4.15 1.86
N ARG A 53 3.40 -5.21 1.53
CA ARG A 53 3.08 -6.28 2.49
C ARG A 53 4.33 -7.00 3.00
N LEU A 54 5.30 -7.29 2.11
CA LEU A 54 6.60 -7.84 2.48
C LEU A 54 7.34 -6.95 3.48
N LYS A 55 7.45 -5.65 3.20
CA LYS A 55 8.16 -4.68 4.05
C LYS A 55 7.47 -4.41 5.40
N THR A 56 6.19 -4.72 5.52
CA THR A 56 5.38 -4.48 6.73
C THR A 56 5.09 -5.74 7.53
N GLY A 57 5.54 -6.91 7.07
CA GLY A 57 5.28 -8.18 7.74
C GLY A 57 3.83 -8.67 7.60
N LEU A 58 3.02 -8.07 6.73
CA LEU A 58 1.62 -8.45 6.48
C LEU A 58 1.47 -9.67 5.55
N ASN A 59 2.55 -10.45 5.36
CA ASN A 59 2.58 -11.65 4.53
C ASN A 59 2.30 -12.94 5.30
N LEU A 60 1.92 -12.86 6.58
CA LEU A 60 1.71 -14.03 7.42
C LEU A 60 0.29 -14.59 7.22
N ASP A 61 0.13 -15.38 6.15
CA ASP A 61 -0.84 -16.46 6.09
C ASP A 61 -0.08 -17.70 5.56
N GLU A 62 0.26 -18.62 6.48
CA GLU A 62 0.40 -20.07 6.18
C GLU A 62 -0.99 -20.72 6.30
#